data_AF-A0A4P7VIH8-F1
#
_entry.id   AF-A0A4P7VIH8-F1
#
_cell.length_a   1.000
_cell.length_b   1.000
_cell.length_c   1.000
_cell.angle_alpha   90.00
_cell.angle_beta   90.00
_cell.angle_gamma   90.00
#
_symmetry.space_group_name_H-M   'P 1'
#
loop_
_entity.id
_entity.type
_entity.pdbx_description
1 polymer ?
#
loop_
_entity_poly.entity_id
_entity_poly.type
_entity_poly.pdbx_seq_one_letter_code
_entity_poly.pdbx_strand_id
1 'polypeptide(L)'
;MSFFKTLKRAFGFGSDDEYEEYEVDDVAVDNNYNSSDEPETLSPQPPAKVVVDVENIDFPLTAFDGLLEVFNNAQPDFIKNCIDIEAQRKYLYDSLDGSFKEYIEGIKSRLRQEGDSRIAQDRETLQAEIGKLQSRCAAVEGKEEQWTQQRLSADRQKRALADKVQELERRILELQAENEQYQLENKSLVNKVKASGVRENDLVEMRGQMDAMRQQLEKSKSENSNTELQEENARLISALERVEAELQEKQNDIQDLNRRITSMNVSSAMREAEVASLKKEVEKEVKERESKEELFKTRMSMSDNMINDLRNRLAQSRHEMEEHVNANNEINERYRSTLEELEACREELKEANDNLEIAADVQDKIEQCETIINKRNERISALKAEKESMTDQIARLEKENETLKTTIERNLHERAASETELRNEIETLKRVSEEAAATTPVNDKTRRRKKAPKISAIDESLNDTEWLIATPPEGVVAKATGVSSDSDFGYQEPQRKSAPDNSAQMSLF
;
A
#
# COMPACT_ATOMS: atom_id res chain seq x y z
N MET A 1 17.33 -23.81 -48.10
CA MET A 1 17.04 -23.66 -46.65
C MET A 1 15.69 -23.01 -46.34
N SER A 2 15.02 -22.31 -47.28
CA SER A 2 13.81 -21.54 -46.96
C SER A 2 12.50 -22.35 -46.92
N PHE A 3 12.41 -23.48 -47.64
CA PHE A 3 11.21 -24.34 -47.65
C PHE A 3 10.98 -25.09 -46.34
N PHE A 4 12.07 -25.51 -45.66
CA PHE A 4 11.95 -26.17 -44.36
C PHE A 4 11.48 -25.19 -43.27
N LYS A 5 11.82 -23.90 -43.34
CA LYS A 5 11.34 -22.87 -42.41
C LYS A 5 9.84 -22.60 -42.56
N THR A 6 9.32 -22.55 -43.79
CA THR A 6 7.88 -22.39 -44.03
C THR A 6 7.09 -23.63 -43.64
N LEU A 7 7.64 -24.84 -43.84
CA LEU A 7 6.99 -26.07 -43.39
C LEU A 7 6.98 -26.18 -41.85
N LYS A 8 8.06 -25.79 -41.17
CA LYS A 8 8.11 -25.71 -39.69
C LYS A 8 7.07 -24.73 -39.13
N ARG A 9 6.89 -23.58 -39.79
CA ARG A 9 5.92 -22.55 -39.40
C ARG A 9 4.47 -22.98 -39.65
N ALA A 10 4.21 -23.75 -40.71
CA ALA A 10 2.88 -24.29 -41.02
C ALA A 10 2.43 -25.39 -40.04
N PHE A 11 3.37 -26.07 -39.38
CA PHE A 11 3.10 -27.05 -38.31
C PHE A 11 3.14 -26.45 -36.89
N GLY A 12 3.21 -25.12 -36.75
CA GLY A 12 3.13 -24.45 -35.45
C GLY A 12 4.44 -24.41 -34.64
N PHE A 13 5.58 -24.80 -35.23
CA PHE A 13 6.89 -24.78 -34.57
C PHE A 13 7.69 -23.49 -34.83
N GLY A 14 7.00 -22.37 -34.98
CA GLY A 14 7.61 -21.09 -35.32
C GLY A 14 7.07 -19.96 -34.45
N SER A 15 7.40 -19.98 -33.15
CA SER A 15 7.55 -18.75 -32.39
C SER A 15 9.04 -18.48 -32.22
N ASP A 16 9.42 -17.27 -32.63
CA ASP A 16 10.69 -16.63 -32.35
C ASP A 16 10.48 -15.96 -30.99
N ASP A 17 10.48 -16.78 -29.94
CA ASP A 17 10.60 -16.30 -28.58
C ASP A 17 12.01 -16.70 -28.14
N GLU A 18 12.81 -15.70 -27.75
CA GLU A 18 14.04 -15.91 -27.01
C GLU A 18 13.70 -16.74 -25.77
N TYR A 19 13.96 -18.05 -25.84
CA TYR A 19 13.93 -18.92 -24.68
C TYR A 19 15.14 -18.56 -23.82
N GLU A 20 14.92 -17.79 -22.75
CA GLU A 20 15.78 -17.88 -21.58
C GLU A 20 15.71 -19.32 -21.07
N GLU A 21 16.81 -20.03 -21.27
CA GLU A 21 17.11 -21.35 -20.74
C GLU A 21 17.23 -21.24 -19.22
N TYR A 22 16.12 -21.45 -18.50
CA TYR A 22 16.19 -21.84 -17.09
C TYR A 22 16.58 -23.32 -17.07
N GLU A 23 17.85 -23.59 -16.78
CA GLU A 23 18.30 -24.91 -16.32
C GLU A 23 17.46 -25.31 -15.10
N VAL A 24 16.51 -26.22 -15.32
CA VAL A 24 15.85 -26.93 -14.24
C VAL A 24 16.82 -28.01 -13.82
N ASP A 25 17.49 -27.81 -12.69
CA ASP A 25 18.23 -28.88 -12.00
C ASP A 25 17.27 -30.06 -11.79
N ASP A 26 17.64 -31.21 -12.37
CA ASP A 26 17.01 -32.51 -12.14
C ASP A 26 17.13 -32.89 -10.66
N VAL A 27 16.19 -32.44 -9.84
CA VAL A 27 16.00 -32.98 -8.50
C VAL A 27 15.20 -34.27 -8.66
N ALA A 28 15.92 -35.39 -8.60
CA ALA A 28 15.36 -36.73 -8.51
C ALA A 28 14.26 -36.78 -7.44
N VAL A 29 13.02 -37.02 -7.88
CA VAL A 29 11.90 -37.34 -6.98
C VAL A 29 12.12 -38.76 -6.50
N ASP A 30 12.80 -38.87 -5.35
CA ASP A 30 12.93 -40.12 -4.62
C ASP A 30 11.56 -40.46 -4.01
N ASN A 31 10.87 -41.39 -4.66
CA ASN A 31 9.62 -41.98 -4.17
C ASN A 31 9.91 -42.85 -2.95
N ASN A 32 9.89 -42.25 -1.77
CA ASN A 32 9.74 -43.02 -0.55
C ASN A 32 9.18 -42.19 0.60
N TYR A 33 7.86 -42.21 0.79
CA TYR A 33 7.28 -42.15 2.13
C TYR A 33 5.99 -42.98 2.17
N ASN A 34 6.17 -44.25 2.48
CA ASN A 34 5.18 -45.06 3.16
C ASN A 34 5.48 -44.92 4.66
N SER A 35 4.73 -44.09 5.38
CA SER A 35 4.57 -44.24 6.83
C SER A 35 3.26 -43.62 7.25
N SER A 36 2.40 -44.48 7.79
CA SER A 36 1.23 -44.14 8.57
C SER A 36 1.61 -43.19 9.69
N ASP A 37 0.99 -42.01 9.71
CA ASP A 37 0.59 -41.29 10.91
C ASP A 37 -0.48 -40.28 10.47
N GLU A 38 -1.73 -40.56 10.85
CA GLU A 38 -2.82 -39.59 10.79
C GLU A 38 -2.52 -38.44 11.77
N PRO A 39 -2.49 -37.17 11.33
CA PRO A 39 -2.81 -36.09 12.22
C PRO A 39 -4.33 -35.91 12.19
N GLU A 40 -4.94 -36.09 13.35
CA GLU A 40 -6.32 -35.77 13.63
C GLU A 40 -6.74 -34.45 12.98
N THR A 41 -7.92 -34.51 12.37
CA THR A 41 -8.68 -33.40 11.81
C THR A 41 -8.78 -32.23 12.79
N LEU A 42 -8.07 -31.13 12.52
CA LEU A 42 -8.41 -29.82 13.09
C LEU A 42 -9.28 -29.06 12.08
N SER A 43 -10.55 -29.47 12.04
CA SER A 43 -11.63 -28.63 11.54
C SER A 43 -11.65 -27.35 12.39
N PRO A 44 -11.73 -26.13 11.80
CA PRO A 44 -11.88 -24.92 12.58
C PRO A 44 -13.21 -25.02 13.33
N GLN A 45 -13.15 -25.27 14.63
CA GLN A 45 -14.34 -25.24 15.47
C GLN A 45 -14.80 -23.78 15.52
N PRO A 46 -16.05 -23.46 15.15
CA PRO A 46 -16.55 -22.09 15.28
C PRO A 46 -16.41 -21.68 16.75
N PRO A 47 -16.00 -20.43 17.04
CA PRO A 47 -15.83 -20.00 18.43
C PRO A 47 -17.12 -20.29 19.19
N ALA A 48 -16.98 -20.98 20.32
CA ALA A 48 -18.09 -21.28 21.19
C ALA A 48 -18.88 -19.99 21.42
N LYS A 49 -20.10 -19.94 20.90
CA LYS A 49 -21.06 -18.90 21.26
C LYS A 49 -21.19 -18.98 22.78
N VAL A 50 -20.58 -18.03 23.48
CA VAL A 50 -21.04 -17.66 24.80
C VAL A 50 -22.44 -17.10 24.54
N VAL A 51 -23.44 -17.99 24.59
CA VAL A 51 -24.84 -17.58 24.67
C VAL A 51 -24.97 -16.97 26.05
N VAL A 52 -24.61 -15.70 26.16
CA VAL A 52 -25.13 -14.86 27.22
C VAL A 52 -26.62 -14.80 26.90
N ASP A 53 -27.46 -15.42 27.73
CA ASP A 53 -28.90 -15.22 27.68
C ASP A 53 -29.16 -13.71 27.93
N VAL A 54 -29.24 -12.94 26.85
CA VAL A 54 -29.53 -11.48 26.86
C VAL A 54 -31.02 -11.22 27.15
N GLU A 55 -31.76 -12.23 27.61
CA GLU A 55 -33.19 -12.09 27.91
C GLU A 55 -33.43 -11.38 29.23
N ASN A 56 -32.50 -11.43 30.20
CA ASN A 56 -32.67 -10.80 31.52
C ASN A 56 -31.44 -10.02 32.01
N ILE A 57 -30.95 -9.07 31.20
CA ILE A 57 -30.12 -7.99 31.74
C ILE A 57 -31.09 -6.95 32.30
N ASP A 58 -31.46 -7.14 33.57
CA ASP A 58 -32.15 -6.13 34.37
C ASP A 58 -31.34 -4.83 34.35
N PHE A 59 -32.05 -3.70 34.35
CA PHE A 59 -31.39 -2.40 34.37
C PHE A 59 -30.47 -2.33 35.58
N PRO A 60 -29.16 -2.06 35.40
CA PRO A 60 -28.22 -2.07 36.50
C PRO A 60 -28.58 -0.94 37.47
N LEU A 61 -29.14 -1.31 38.63
CA LEU A 61 -29.52 -0.38 39.70
C LEU A 61 -28.34 0.46 40.20
N THR A 62 -27.12 0.01 39.91
CA THR A 62 -25.87 0.74 40.17
C THR A 62 -25.75 2.04 39.38
N ALA A 63 -26.53 2.22 38.30
CA ALA A 63 -26.60 3.49 37.58
C ALA A 63 -27.12 4.64 38.46
N PHE A 64 -27.85 4.33 39.55
CA PHE A 64 -28.33 5.33 40.51
C PHE A 64 -27.32 5.62 41.63
N ASP A 65 -26.18 4.94 41.68
CA ASP A 65 -25.24 5.04 42.81
C ASP A 65 -24.65 6.44 42.96
N GLY A 66 -24.25 7.07 41.86
CA GLY A 66 -23.76 8.45 41.91
C GLY A 66 -24.84 9.45 42.34
N LEU A 67 -26.10 9.18 42.00
CA LEU A 67 -27.23 10.06 42.37
C LEU A 67 -27.58 9.89 43.85
N LEU A 68 -27.54 8.65 44.35
CA LEU A 68 -27.71 8.32 45.77
C LEU A 68 -26.54 8.82 46.62
N GLU A 69 -25.31 8.80 46.11
CA GLU A 69 -24.13 9.32 46.80
C GLU A 69 -24.23 10.83 47.02
N VAL A 70 -24.61 11.58 45.99
CA VAL A 70 -24.85 13.04 46.11
C VAL A 70 -25.99 13.34 47.08
N PHE A 71 -27.09 12.58 47.00
CA PHE A 71 -28.25 12.78 47.84
C PHE A 71 -27.97 12.44 49.31
N ASN A 72 -27.24 11.35 49.56
CA ASN A 72 -26.84 10.94 50.89
C ASN A 72 -25.80 11.90 51.47
N ASN A 73 -24.89 12.46 50.67
CA ASN A 73 -23.92 13.45 51.15
C ASN A 73 -24.55 14.76 51.63
N ALA A 74 -25.69 15.16 51.03
CA ALA A 74 -26.42 16.38 51.38
C ALA A 74 -27.29 16.26 52.65
N GLN A 75 -27.45 15.06 53.23
CA GLN A 75 -28.28 14.84 54.43
C GLN A 75 -27.45 14.91 55.73
N PRO A 76 -28.06 15.13 56.91
CA PRO A 76 -27.36 15.02 58.19
C PRO A 76 -26.88 13.59 58.47
N ASP A 77 -25.72 13.42 59.09
CA ASP A 77 -25.05 12.12 59.29
C ASP A 77 -25.90 11.08 60.04
N PHE A 78 -26.81 11.54 60.91
CA PHE A 78 -27.77 10.68 61.59
C PHE A 78 -28.73 9.97 60.62
N ILE A 79 -29.16 10.65 59.56
CA ILE A 79 -30.10 10.12 58.56
C ILE A 79 -29.34 9.22 57.56
N LYS A 80 -28.12 9.58 57.17
CA LYS A 80 -27.27 8.76 56.28
C LYS A 80 -27.08 7.32 56.79
N ASN A 81 -26.87 7.17 58.10
CA ASN A 81 -26.61 5.87 58.72
C ASN A 81 -27.86 5.01 58.97
N CYS A 82 -29.06 5.60 58.86
CA CYS A 82 -30.32 4.92 59.14
C CYS A 82 -31.09 4.53 57.86
N ILE A 83 -30.53 4.81 56.69
CA ILE A 83 -31.19 4.61 55.41
C ILE A 83 -30.61 3.39 54.71
N ASP A 84 -31.49 2.52 54.23
CA ASP A 84 -31.13 1.40 53.36
C ASP A 84 -30.98 1.87 51.90
N ILE A 85 -29.73 1.86 51.42
CA ILE A 85 -29.34 2.28 50.07
C ILE A 85 -30.00 1.40 49.01
N GLU A 86 -30.19 0.11 49.28
CA GLU A 86 -30.76 -0.85 48.33
C GLU A 86 -32.28 -0.66 48.17
N ALA A 87 -32.95 -0.34 49.27
CA ALA A 87 -34.35 0.08 49.24
C ALA A 87 -34.55 1.41 48.50
N GLN A 88 -33.63 2.38 48.64
CA GLN A 88 -33.66 3.63 47.88
C GLN A 88 -33.44 3.42 46.38
N ARG A 89 -32.50 2.55 45.98
CA ARG A 89 -32.31 2.16 44.56
C ARG A 89 -33.59 1.61 43.96
N LYS A 90 -34.25 0.69 44.68
CA LYS A 90 -35.49 0.08 44.23
C LYS A 90 -36.64 1.08 44.14
N TYR A 91 -36.76 1.97 45.13
CA TYR A 91 -37.77 3.02 45.12
C TYR A 91 -37.56 4.01 43.97
N LEU A 92 -36.32 4.41 43.68
CA LEU A 92 -36.00 5.23 42.51
C LEU A 92 -36.38 4.53 41.21
N TYR A 93 -36.06 3.24 41.08
CA TYR A 93 -36.40 2.43 39.93
C TYR A 93 -37.92 2.25 39.72
N ASP A 94 -38.67 2.10 40.81
CA ASP A 94 -40.14 2.01 40.79
C ASP A 94 -40.78 3.39 40.54
N SER A 95 -40.12 4.48 40.95
CA SER A 95 -40.56 5.87 40.71
C SER A 95 -40.23 6.40 39.31
N LEU A 96 -39.33 5.73 38.58
CA LEU A 96 -39.04 6.05 37.19
C LEU A 96 -40.31 5.90 36.36
N ASP A 97 -40.63 6.97 35.65
CA ASP A 97 -41.82 7.07 34.83
C ASP A 97 -41.81 6.02 33.70
N GLY A 98 -42.99 5.54 33.30
CA GLY A 98 -43.13 4.51 32.27
C GLY A 98 -42.48 4.90 30.95
N SER A 99 -42.48 6.21 30.66
CA SER A 99 -41.83 6.83 29.50
C SER A 99 -40.32 6.54 29.40
N PHE A 100 -39.60 6.49 30.53
CA PHE A 100 -38.16 6.18 30.55
C PHE A 100 -37.91 4.68 30.34
N LYS A 101 -38.77 3.83 30.91
CA LYS A 101 -38.69 2.37 30.73
C LYS A 101 -38.95 2.00 29.26
N GLU A 102 -39.96 2.60 28.65
CA GLU A 102 -40.27 2.46 27.22
C GLU A 102 -39.10 2.96 26.33
N TYR A 103 -38.42 4.05 26.71
CA TYR A 103 -37.25 4.54 25.97
C TYR A 103 -36.08 3.55 26.01
N ILE A 104 -35.77 2.97 27.16
CA ILE A 104 -34.73 1.93 27.30
C ILE A 104 -35.11 0.68 26.50
N GLU A 105 -36.38 0.27 26.55
CA GLU A 105 -36.87 -0.87 25.77
C GLU A 105 -36.78 -0.60 24.26
N GLY A 106 -37.06 0.64 23.83
CA GLY A 106 -36.83 1.10 22.47
C GLY A 106 -35.37 1.04 22.04
N ILE A 107 -34.42 1.44 22.91
CA ILE A 107 -32.98 1.29 22.66
C ILE A 107 -32.60 -0.18 22.54
N LYS A 108 -33.06 -1.05 23.46
CA LYS A 108 -32.80 -2.50 23.42
C LYS A 108 -33.32 -3.11 22.13
N SER A 109 -34.55 -2.76 21.72
CA SER A 109 -35.17 -3.25 20.48
C SER A 109 -34.39 -2.79 19.24
N ARG A 110 -33.97 -1.52 19.20
CA ARG A 110 -33.13 -0.99 18.11
C ARG A 110 -31.77 -1.68 18.03
N LEU A 111 -31.10 -1.89 19.16
CA LEU A 111 -29.82 -2.62 19.20
C LEU A 111 -29.97 -4.07 18.73
N ARG A 112 -31.05 -4.77 19.14
CA ARG A 112 -31.34 -6.12 18.64
C ARG A 112 -31.57 -6.10 17.14
N GLN A 113 -32.39 -5.17 16.64
CA GLN A 113 -32.69 -5.04 15.22
C GLN A 113 -31.44 -4.70 14.39
N GLU A 114 -30.58 -3.81 14.87
CA GLU A 114 -29.30 -3.49 14.22
C GLU A 114 -28.35 -4.70 14.24
N GLY A 115 -28.27 -5.43 15.35
CA GLY A 115 -27.48 -6.66 15.46
C GLY A 115 -27.95 -7.74 14.49
N ASP A 116 -29.26 -8.01 14.48
CA ASP A 116 -29.87 -8.99 13.58
C ASP A 116 -29.71 -8.60 12.11
N SER A 117 -29.86 -7.30 11.80
CA SER A 117 -29.64 -6.76 10.44
C SER A 117 -28.19 -6.94 9.98
N ARG A 118 -27.21 -6.63 10.85
CA ARG A 118 -25.79 -6.86 10.55
C ARG A 118 -25.48 -8.34 10.35
N ILE A 119 -25.98 -9.21 11.24
CA ILE A 119 -25.80 -10.66 11.11
C ILE A 119 -26.43 -11.19 9.81
N ALA A 120 -27.61 -10.68 9.43
CA ALA A 120 -28.27 -11.05 8.19
C ALA A 120 -27.47 -10.60 6.96
N GLN A 121 -26.93 -9.37 6.97
CA GLN A 121 -26.06 -8.86 5.93
C GLN A 121 -24.77 -9.69 5.81
N ASP A 122 -24.10 -9.96 6.92
CA ASP A 122 -22.89 -10.79 6.95
C ASP A 122 -23.15 -12.22 6.44
N ARG A 123 -24.32 -12.78 6.77
CA ARG A 123 -24.73 -14.08 6.25
C ARG A 123 -24.96 -14.05 4.74
N GLU A 124 -25.59 -12.99 4.23
CA GLU A 124 -25.84 -12.82 2.79
C GLU A 124 -24.54 -12.63 2.02
N THR A 125 -23.60 -11.82 2.53
CA THR A 125 -22.28 -11.62 1.91
C THR A 125 -21.47 -12.91 1.90
N LEU A 126 -21.40 -13.64 3.02
CA LEU A 126 -20.72 -14.93 3.08
C LEU A 126 -21.36 -15.97 2.14
N GLN A 127 -22.69 -16.01 2.05
CA GLN A 127 -23.37 -16.90 1.10
C GLN A 127 -23.06 -16.54 -0.36
N ALA A 128 -23.00 -15.25 -0.69
CA ALA A 128 -22.61 -14.78 -2.02
C ALA A 128 -21.15 -15.14 -2.34
N GLU A 129 -20.23 -15.01 -1.38
CA GLU A 129 -18.84 -15.44 -1.53
C GLU A 129 -18.69 -16.94 -1.70
N ILE A 130 -19.43 -17.75 -0.92
CA ILE A 130 -19.47 -19.20 -1.09
C ILE A 130 -19.97 -19.56 -2.50
N GLY A 131 -21.03 -18.89 -2.99
CA GLY A 131 -21.52 -19.10 -4.36
C GLY A 131 -20.48 -18.72 -5.44
N LYS A 132 -19.74 -17.63 -5.24
CA LYS A 132 -18.62 -17.24 -6.10
C LYS A 132 -17.49 -18.28 -6.07
N LEU A 133 -17.15 -18.79 -4.89
CA LEU A 133 -16.11 -19.82 -4.74
C LEU A 133 -16.54 -21.15 -5.39
N GLN A 134 -17.79 -21.57 -5.20
CA GLN A 134 -18.33 -22.79 -5.81
C GLN A 134 -18.35 -22.70 -7.33
N SER A 135 -18.82 -21.57 -7.90
CA SER A 135 -18.78 -21.38 -9.36
C SER A 135 -17.35 -21.33 -9.91
N ARG A 136 -16.41 -20.74 -9.15
CA ARG A 136 -14.98 -20.78 -9.51
C ARG A 136 -14.41 -22.19 -9.46
N CYS A 137 -14.74 -23.00 -8.45
CA CYS A 137 -14.31 -24.39 -8.36
C CYS A 137 -14.85 -25.21 -9.54
N ALA A 138 -16.15 -25.11 -9.84
CA ALA A 138 -16.75 -25.80 -10.99
C ALA A 138 -16.12 -25.36 -12.33
N ALA A 139 -15.76 -24.08 -12.49
CA ALA A 139 -15.07 -23.60 -13.68
C ALA A 139 -13.63 -24.12 -13.80
N VAL A 140 -12.94 -24.34 -12.67
CA VAL A 140 -11.60 -24.95 -12.65
C VAL A 140 -11.70 -26.44 -12.97
N GLU A 141 -12.61 -27.18 -12.34
CA GLU A 141 -12.86 -28.59 -12.63
C GLU A 141 -13.18 -28.81 -14.11
N GLY A 142 -14.05 -27.97 -14.70
CA GLY A 142 -14.34 -28.04 -16.14
C GLY A 142 -13.13 -27.78 -17.04
N LYS A 143 -12.17 -26.94 -16.61
CA LYS A 143 -10.89 -26.75 -17.32
C LYS A 143 -9.98 -27.97 -17.16
N GLU A 144 -9.91 -28.56 -15.97
CA GLU A 144 -9.13 -29.78 -15.73
C GLU A 144 -9.62 -30.95 -16.58
N GLU A 145 -10.94 -31.13 -16.71
CA GLU A 145 -11.53 -32.12 -17.63
C GLU A 145 -11.14 -31.85 -19.09
N GLN A 146 -11.17 -30.59 -19.54
CA GLN A 146 -10.74 -30.24 -20.89
C GLN A 146 -9.24 -30.51 -21.10
N TRP A 147 -8.40 -30.15 -20.13
CA TRP A 147 -6.95 -30.40 -20.18
C TRP A 147 -6.62 -31.89 -20.20
N THR A 148 -7.29 -32.69 -19.37
CA THR A 148 -7.11 -34.15 -19.35
C THR A 148 -7.55 -34.80 -20.66
N GLN A 149 -8.67 -34.36 -21.25
CA GLN A 149 -9.11 -34.80 -22.58
C GLN A 149 -8.10 -34.43 -23.69
N GLN A 150 -7.59 -33.19 -23.68
CA GLN A 150 -6.56 -32.75 -24.62
C GLN A 150 -5.28 -33.58 -24.47
N ARG A 151 -4.83 -33.83 -23.24
CA ARG A 151 -3.67 -34.68 -22.95
C ARG A 151 -3.87 -36.09 -23.49
N LEU A 152 -5.02 -36.72 -23.22
CA LEU A 152 -5.33 -38.06 -23.73
C LEU A 152 -5.40 -38.10 -25.26
N SER A 153 -5.94 -37.07 -25.90
CA SER A 153 -5.96 -36.94 -27.36
C SER A 153 -4.54 -36.83 -27.93
N ALA A 154 -3.72 -35.96 -27.36
CA ALA A 154 -2.31 -35.80 -27.74
C ALA A 154 -1.52 -37.10 -27.53
N ASP A 155 -1.74 -37.81 -26.42
CA ASP A 155 -1.10 -39.11 -26.15
C ASP A 155 -1.55 -40.19 -27.14
N ARG A 156 -2.82 -40.20 -27.56
CA ARG A 156 -3.31 -41.11 -28.61
C ARG A 156 -2.66 -40.79 -29.96
N GLN A 157 -2.56 -39.50 -30.31
CA GLN A 157 -1.88 -39.06 -31.53
C GLN A 157 -0.40 -39.41 -31.51
N LYS A 158 0.29 -39.20 -30.37
CA LYS A 158 1.69 -39.57 -30.19
C LYS A 158 1.91 -41.07 -30.38
N ARG A 159 1.04 -41.92 -29.80
CA ARG A 159 1.10 -43.38 -30.02
C ARG A 159 0.87 -43.74 -31.49
N ALA A 160 -0.17 -43.20 -32.12
CA ALA A 160 -0.45 -43.48 -33.54
C ALA A 160 0.70 -43.03 -34.46
N LEU A 161 1.36 -41.91 -34.17
CA LEU A 161 2.54 -41.46 -34.91
C LEU A 161 3.74 -42.35 -34.64
N ALA A 162 3.97 -42.76 -33.39
CA ALA A 162 5.04 -43.71 -33.04
C ALA A 162 4.86 -45.05 -33.77
N ASP A 163 3.63 -45.59 -33.82
CA ASP A 163 3.31 -46.81 -34.55
C ASP A 163 3.58 -46.63 -36.06
N LYS A 164 3.23 -45.48 -36.63
CA LYS A 164 3.53 -45.17 -38.03
C LYS A 164 5.04 -45.05 -38.29
N VAL A 165 5.79 -44.49 -37.35
CA VAL A 165 7.26 -44.43 -37.43
C VAL A 165 7.83 -45.84 -37.41
N GLN A 166 7.40 -46.69 -36.49
CA GLN A 166 7.83 -48.09 -36.42
C GLN A 166 7.48 -48.88 -37.69
N GLU A 167 6.30 -48.68 -38.27
CA GLU A 167 5.93 -49.31 -39.54
C GLU A 167 6.82 -48.82 -40.70
N LEU A 168 7.12 -47.52 -40.77
CA LEU A 168 8.02 -46.97 -41.77
C LEU A 168 9.46 -47.47 -41.58
N GLU A 169 9.94 -47.58 -40.35
CA GLU A 169 11.24 -48.17 -40.03
C GLU A 169 11.30 -49.63 -40.48
N ARG A 170 10.27 -50.43 -40.20
CA ARG A 170 10.17 -51.81 -40.70
C ARG A 170 10.20 -51.86 -42.22
N ARG A 171 9.45 -50.99 -42.89
CA ARG A 171 9.43 -50.92 -44.36
C ARG A 171 10.78 -50.53 -44.95
N ILE A 172 11.53 -49.64 -44.28
CA ILE A 172 12.89 -49.29 -44.67
C ILE A 172 13.81 -50.50 -44.54
N LEU A 173 13.74 -51.25 -43.44
CA LEU A 173 14.53 -52.46 -43.24
C LEU A 173 14.23 -53.53 -44.31
N GLU A 174 12.95 -53.73 -44.66
CA GLU A 174 12.55 -54.64 -45.74
C GLU A 174 13.14 -54.20 -47.09
N LEU A 175 13.03 -52.91 -47.43
CA LEU A 175 13.58 -52.37 -48.68
C LEU A 175 15.10 -52.46 -48.73
N GLN A 176 15.78 -52.29 -47.59
CA GLN A 176 17.23 -52.48 -47.48
C GLN A 176 17.61 -53.94 -47.75
N ALA A 177 16.92 -54.89 -47.13
CA ALA A 177 17.14 -56.32 -47.39
C ALA A 177 16.86 -56.71 -48.85
N GLU A 178 15.79 -56.17 -49.46
CA GLU A 178 15.46 -56.40 -50.87
C GLU A 178 16.55 -55.84 -51.80
N ASN A 179 17.09 -54.65 -51.49
CA ASN A 179 18.19 -54.06 -52.24
C ASN A 179 19.48 -54.89 -52.12
N GLU A 180 19.83 -55.33 -50.92
CA GLU A 180 20.97 -56.24 -50.71
C GLU A 180 20.80 -57.54 -51.50
N GLN A 181 19.59 -58.09 -51.53
CA GLN A 181 19.26 -59.27 -52.34
C GLN A 181 19.44 -59.00 -53.85
N TYR A 182 18.91 -57.89 -54.38
CA TYR A 182 19.11 -57.52 -55.79
C TYR A 182 20.58 -57.29 -56.12
N GLN A 183 21.37 -56.74 -55.20
CA GLN A 183 22.81 -56.58 -55.41
C GLN A 183 23.52 -57.94 -55.50
N LEU A 184 23.15 -58.91 -54.68
CA LEU A 184 23.69 -60.26 -54.75
C LEU A 184 23.27 -60.97 -56.05
N GLU A 185 22.01 -60.83 -56.46
CA GLU A 185 21.50 -61.39 -57.72
C GLU A 185 22.23 -60.77 -58.92
N ASN A 186 22.36 -59.45 -58.97
CA ASN A 186 23.11 -58.76 -60.03
C ASN A 186 24.56 -59.23 -60.10
N LYS A 187 25.26 -59.35 -58.97
CA LYS A 187 26.64 -59.90 -58.92
C LYS A 187 26.68 -61.33 -59.47
N SER A 188 25.69 -62.16 -59.14
CA SER A 188 25.56 -63.54 -59.62
C SER A 188 25.29 -63.61 -61.13
N LEU A 189 24.36 -62.81 -61.64
CA LEU A 189 24.03 -62.71 -63.06
C LEU A 189 25.23 -62.22 -63.87
N VAL A 190 25.95 -61.20 -63.40
CA VAL A 190 27.19 -60.73 -64.03
C VAL A 190 28.23 -61.85 -64.10
N ASN A 191 28.39 -62.64 -63.04
CA ASN A 191 29.30 -63.79 -63.05
C ASN A 191 28.85 -64.88 -64.03
N LYS A 192 27.54 -65.15 -64.13
CA LYS A 192 26.99 -66.07 -65.14
C LYS A 192 27.23 -65.58 -66.57
N VAL A 193 26.97 -64.29 -66.85
CA VAL A 193 27.21 -63.70 -68.17
C VAL A 193 28.68 -63.78 -68.55
N LYS A 194 29.60 -63.46 -67.62
CA LYS A 194 31.04 -63.63 -67.83
C LYS A 194 31.40 -65.08 -68.15
N ALA A 195 30.83 -66.06 -67.44
CA ALA A 195 31.08 -67.47 -67.69
C ALA A 195 30.46 -68.00 -69.00
N SER A 196 29.31 -67.46 -69.42
CA SER A 196 28.71 -67.79 -70.72
C SER A 196 29.46 -67.17 -71.88
N GLY A 197 29.96 -65.93 -71.74
CA GLY A 197 30.79 -65.29 -72.76
C GLY A 197 32.09 -66.05 -73.06
N VAL A 198 32.67 -66.74 -72.06
CA VAL A 198 33.80 -67.66 -72.31
C VAL A 198 33.38 -68.86 -73.15
N ARG A 199 32.22 -69.48 -72.87
CA ARG A 199 31.72 -70.64 -73.63
C ARG A 199 31.32 -70.30 -75.07
N GLU A 200 30.80 -69.09 -75.30
CA GLU A 200 30.44 -68.63 -76.64
C GLU A 200 31.67 -68.51 -77.54
N ASN A 201 32.80 -68.02 -77.01
CA ASN A 201 34.07 -68.00 -77.72
C ASN A 201 34.50 -69.42 -78.17
N ASP A 202 34.39 -70.42 -77.29
CA ASP A 202 34.75 -71.81 -77.60
C ASP A 202 33.85 -72.42 -78.71
N LEU A 203 32.57 -72.05 -78.76
CA LEU A 203 31.61 -72.56 -79.75
C LEU A 203 31.79 -71.96 -81.15
N VAL A 204 32.22 -70.69 -81.23
CA VAL A 204 32.52 -70.02 -82.50
C VAL A 204 33.69 -70.70 -83.21
N GLU A 205 34.71 -71.12 -82.46
CA GLU A 205 35.86 -71.86 -83.01
C GLU A 205 35.44 -73.22 -83.61
N MET A 206 34.52 -73.93 -82.96
CA MET A 206 34.00 -75.22 -83.45
C MET A 206 33.12 -75.08 -84.69
N ARG A 207 32.37 -73.98 -84.84
CA ARG A 207 31.47 -73.76 -85.98
C ARG A 207 32.23 -73.52 -87.29
N GLY A 208 33.36 -72.81 -87.23
CA GLY A 208 34.24 -72.60 -88.39
C GLY A 208 34.76 -73.91 -89.01
N GLN A 209 34.90 -74.96 -88.20
CA GLN A 209 35.34 -76.28 -88.68
C GLN A 209 34.23 -77.05 -89.42
N MET A 210 32.95 -76.85 -89.07
CA MET A 210 31.82 -77.53 -89.74
C MET A 210 31.49 -76.96 -91.12
N ASP A 211 31.65 -75.65 -91.32
CA ASP A 211 31.31 -75.01 -92.61
C ASP A 211 32.27 -75.44 -93.73
N ALA A 212 33.53 -75.77 -93.39
CA ALA A 212 34.50 -76.33 -94.33
C ALA A 212 34.08 -77.71 -94.87
N MET A 213 33.31 -78.49 -94.10
CA MET A 213 32.90 -79.85 -94.47
C MET A 213 31.67 -79.85 -95.39
N ARG A 214 30.77 -78.87 -95.25
CA ARG A 214 29.56 -78.75 -96.09
C ARG A 214 29.86 -78.40 -97.55
N GLN A 215 30.91 -77.63 -97.81
CA GLN A 215 31.31 -77.26 -99.18
C GLN A 215 31.74 -78.46 -100.05
N GLN A 216 32.06 -79.61 -99.45
CA GLN A 216 32.40 -80.82 -100.19
C GLN A 216 31.19 -81.64 -100.64
N LEU A 217 30.07 -81.55 -99.91
CA LEU A 217 28.85 -82.31 -100.23
C LEU A 217 28.07 -81.71 -101.41
N GLU A 218 28.12 -80.39 -101.57
CA GLU A 218 27.35 -79.65 -102.58
C GLU A 218 27.80 -79.93 -104.02
N LYS A 219 29.06 -80.35 -104.24
CA LYS A 219 29.63 -80.61 -105.57
C LYS A 219 29.12 -81.88 -106.25
N SER A 220 28.32 -82.71 -105.58
CA SER A 220 28.06 -84.10 -106.03
C SER A 220 26.62 -84.38 -106.50
N LYS A 221 25.71 -83.40 -106.52
CA LYS A 221 24.25 -83.69 -106.64
C LYS A 221 23.49 -83.12 -107.84
N SER A 222 24.11 -82.41 -108.78
CA SER A 222 23.36 -81.74 -109.85
C SER A 222 23.55 -82.40 -111.22
N GLU A 223 22.76 -83.43 -111.58
CA GLU A 223 22.54 -83.85 -112.99
C GLU A 223 21.40 -84.90 -113.13
N ASN A 224 20.17 -84.45 -113.45
CA ASN A 224 19.29 -84.93 -114.55
C ASN A 224 17.78 -84.74 -114.31
N SER A 225 17.14 -84.23 -115.37
CA SER A 225 15.82 -83.59 -115.48
C SER A 225 14.85 -84.38 -116.37
N ASN A 226 13.55 -84.30 -116.08
CA ASN A 226 12.47 -84.60 -117.02
C ASN A 226 11.38 -83.53 -116.82
N THR A 227 11.51 -82.40 -117.51
CA THR A 227 11.15 -81.10 -116.93
C THR A 227 9.88 -80.43 -117.49
N GLU A 228 9.61 -80.38 -118.79
CA GLU A 228 8.79 -79.25 -119.29
C GLU A 228 7.25 -79.38 -119.13
N LEU A 229 6.67 -80.59 -119.19
CA LEU A 229 5.20 -80.77 -119.04
C LEU A 229 4.74 -81.07 -117.60
N GLN A 230 5.63 -81.65 -116.79
CA GLN A 230 5.49 -81.61 -115.34
C GLN A 230 5.64 -80.17 -114.85
N GLU A 231 6.52 -79.37 -115.46
CA GLU A 231 6.70 -77.97 -115.10
C GLU A 231 5.45 -77.13 -115.34
N GLU A 232 4.69 -77.28 -116.42
CA GLU A 232 3.55 -76.37 -116.67
C GLU A 232 2.34 -76.66 -115.77
N ASN A 233 1.97 -77.94 -115.59
CA ASN A 233 0.97 -78.32 -114.58
C ASN A 233 1.47 -78.06 -113.15
N ALA A 234 2.76 -78.26 -112.86
CA ALA A 234 3.33 -77.84 -111.58
C ALA A 234 3.35 -76.32 -111.43
N ARG A 235 3.54 -75.54 -112.51
CA ARG A 235 3.48 -74.07 -112.48
C ARG A 235 2.07 -73.59 -112.14
N LEU A 236 1.02 -74.15 -112.76
CA LEU A 236 -0.36 -73.78 -112.45
C LEU A 236 -0.79 -74.22 -111.04
N ILE A 237 -0.44 -75.43 -110.63
CA ILE A 237 -0.68 -75.90 -109.24
C ILE A 237 0.09 -75.02 -108.26
N SER A 238 1.35 -74.71 -108.53
CA SER A 238 2.15 -73.82 -107.68
C SER A 238 1.61 -72.40 -107.64
N ALA A 239 1.00 -71.91 -108.72
CA ALA A 239 0.38 -70.59 -108.75
C ALA A 239 -0.92 -70.56 -107.94
N LEU A 240 -1.75 -71.61 -108.01
CA LEU A 240 -2.94 -71.76 -107.17
C LEU A 240 -2.57 -71.91 -105.70
N GLU A 241 -1.62 -72.78 -105.37
CA GLU A 241 -1.09 -72.95 -104.02
C GLU A 241 -0.50 -71.64 -103.47
N ARG A 242 0.14 -70.83 -104.32
CA ARG A 242 0.66 -69.51 -103.94
C ARG A 242 -0.46 -68.53 -103.61
N VAL A 243 -1.52 -68.47 -104.42
CA VAL A 243 -2.67 -67.59 -104.17
C VAL A 243 -3.44 -68.05 -102.93
N GLU A 244 -3.60 -69.36 -102.73
CA GLU A 244 -4.21 -69.92 -101.52
C GLU A 244 -3.37 -69.60 -100.27
N ALA A 245 -2.04 -69.71 -100.35
CA ALA A 245 -1.14 -69.33 -99.28
C ALA A 245 -1.21 -67.82 -98.97
N GLU A 246 -1.22 -66.96 -99.99
CA GLU A 246 -1.37 -65.50 -99.84
C GLU A 246 -2.73 -65.14 -99.21
N LEU A 247 -3.81 -65.81 -99.62
CA LEU A 247 -5.14 -65.62 -99.02
C LEU A 247 -5.14 -66.03 -97.54
N GLN A 248 -4.53 -67.18 -97.22
CA GLN A 248 -4.43 -67.66 -95.84
C GLN A 248 -3.56 -66.75 -94.98
N GLU A 249 -2.46 -66.20 -95.52
CA GLU A 249 -1.64 -65.18 -94.86
C GLU A 249 -2.46 -63.93 -94.55
N LYS A 250 -3.20 -63.40 -95.52
CA LYS A 250 -4.06 -62.22 -95.29
C LYS A 250 -5.18 -62.50 -94.30
N GLN A 251 -5.72 -63.72 -94.28
CA GLN A 251 -6.72 -64.11 -93.30
C GLN A 251 -6.14 -64.18 -91.88
N ASN A 252 -4.88 -64.61 -91.73
CA ASN A 252 -4.16 -64.56 -90.45
C ASN A 252 -3.86 -63.12 -90.04
N ASP A 253 -3.40 -62.26 -90.96
CA ASP A 253 -3.16 -60.83 -90.72
C ASP A 253 -4.43 -60.14 -90.19
N ILE A 254 -5.59 -60.42 -90.81
CA ILE A 254 -6.88 -59.87 -90.38
C ILE A 254 -7.25 -60.36 -88.98
N GLN A 255 -7.02 -61.64 -88.66
CA GLN A 255 -7.27 -62.16 -87.33
C GLN A 255 -6.38 -61.49 -86.28
N ASP A 256 -5.11 -61.27 -86.58
CA ASP A 256 -4.17 -60.60 -85.68
C ASP A 256 -4.49 -59.13 -85.49
N LEU A 257 -4.88 -58.42 -86.55
CA LEU A 257 -5.40 -57.06 -86.46
C LEU A 257 -6.68 -56.99 -85.60
N ASN A 258 -7.61 -57.93 -85.78
CA ASN A 258 -8.83 -57.98 -84.95
C ASN A 258 -8.53 -58.27 -83.48
N ARG A 259 -7.58 -59.18 -83.18
CA ARG A 259 -7.09 -59.41 -81.81
C ARG A 259 -6.48 -58.13 -81.23
N ARG A 260 -5.68 -57.41 -82.01
CA ARG A 260 -5.06 -56.15 -81.59
C ARG A 260 -6.10 -55.06 -81.34
N ILE A 261 -7.08 -54.87 -82.22
CA ILE A 261 -8.20 -53.93 -82.05
C ILE A 261 -8.98 -54.27 -80.78
N THR A 262 -9.30 -55.55 -80.56
CA THR A 262 -10.00 -56.01 -79.35
C THR A 262 -9.20 -55.68 -78.09
N SER A 263 -7.90 -55.97 -78.08
CA SER A 263 -7.01 -55.64 -76.95
C SER A 263 -6.94 -54.14 -76.69
N MET A 264 -6.90 -53.33 -77.74
CA MET A 264 -6.85 -51.87 -77.65
C MET A 264 -8.17 -51.30 -77.11
N ASN A 265 -9.32 -51.83 -77.55
CA ASN A 265 -10.63 -51.44 -77.06
C ASN A 265 -10.81 -51.77 -75.58
N VAL A 266 -10.37 -52.96 -75.15
CA VAL A 266 -10.36 -53.33 -73.71
C VAL A 266 -9.48 -52.36 -72.91
N SER A 267 -8.27 -52.05 -73.41
CA SER A 267 -7.38 -51.08 -72.76
C SER A 267 -7.99 -49.67 -72.70
N SER A 268 -8.66 -49.21 -73.76
CA SER A 268 -9.36 -47.91 -73.78
C SER A 268 -10.48 -47.87 -72.75
N ALA A 269 -11.32 -48.91 -72.70
CA ALA A 269 -12.41 -49.01 -71.73
C ALA A 269 -11.90 -49.02 -70.28
N MET A 270 -10.78 -49.72 -70.01
CA MET A 270 -10.15 -49.70 -68.68
C MET A 270 -9.63 -48.30 -68.31
N ARG A 271 -8.98 -47.60 -69.25
CA ARG A 271 -8.52 -46.21 -69.03
C ARG A 271 -9.68 -45.25 -68.82
N GLU A 272 -10.79 -45.39 -69.55
CA GLU A 272 -11.99 -44.58 -69.37
C GLU A 272 -12.61 -44.79 -67.99
N ALA A 273 -12.69 -46.03 -67.52
CA ALA A 273 -13.15 -46.34 -66.17
C ALA A 273 -12.23 -45.76 -65.09
N GLU A 274 -10.92 -45.86 -65.27
CA GLU A 274 -9.93 -45.26 -64.37
C GLU A 274 -10.07 -43.73 -64.32
N VAL A 275 -10.17 -43.06 -65.47
CA VAL A 275 -10.40 -41.61 -65.55
C VAL A 275 -11.71 -41.21 -64.87
N ALA A 276 -12.79 -41.98 -65.04
CA ALA A 276 -14.05 -41.72 -64.37
C ALA A 276 -13.93 -41.85 -62.84
N SER A 277 -13.21 -42.86 -62.35
CA SER A 277 -12.95 -43.04 -60.92
C SER A 277 -12.11 -41.91 -60.32
N LEU A 278 -11.04 -41.49 -61.03
CA LEU A 278 -10.18 -40.40 -60.61
C LEU A 278 -10.92 -39.06 -60.59
N LYS A 279 -11.80 -38.80 -61.58
CA LYS A 279 -12.64 -37.60 -61.59
C LYS A 279 -13.55 -37.53 -60.37
N LYS A 280 -14.17 -38.66 -60.00
CA LYS A 280 -15.04 -38.74 -58.81
C LYS A 280 -14.26 -38.49 -57.52
N GLU A 281 -13.04 -39.03 -57.41
CA GLU A 281 -12.19 -38.80 -56.25
C GLU A 281 -11.74 -37.34 -56.17
N VAL A 282 -11.35 -36.73 -57.29
CA VAL A 282 -11.01 -35.30 -57.33
C VAL A 282 -12.19 -34.42 -56.92
N GLU A 283 -13.41 -34.72 -57.40
CA GLU A 283 -14.60 -33.96 -57.01
C GLU A 283 -14.89 -34.06 -55.50
N LYS A 284 -14.70 -35.24 -54.92
CA LYS A 284 -14.85 -35.45 -53.47
C LYS A 284 -13.80 -34.64 -52.68
N GLU A 285 -12.55 -34.71 -53.10
CA GLU A 285 -11.44 -33.95 -52.49
C GLU A 285 -11.62 -32.43 -52.60
N VAL A 286 -12.22 -31.93 -53.70
CA VAL A 286 -12.56 -30.52 -53.86
C VAL A 286 -13.64 -30.11 -52.85
N LYS A 287 -14.74 -30.87 -52.73
CA LYS A 287 -15.81 -30.59 -51.75
C LYS A 287 -15.29 -30.63 -50.31
N GLU A 288 -14.41 -31.58 -50.00
CA GLU A 288 -13.78 -31.63 -48.68
C GLU A 288 -12.89 -30.40 -48.42
N ARG A 289 -12.11 -29.94 -49.42
CA ARG A 289 -11.31 -28.71 -49.29
C ARG A 289 -12.18 -27.46 -49.10
N GLU A 290 -13.27 -27.33 -49.85
CA GLU A 290 -14.21 -26.21 -49.72
C GLU A 290 -14.81 -26.18 -48.31
N SER A 291 -15.27 -27.32 -47.79
CA SER A 291 -15.80 -27.41 -46.41
C SER A 291 -14.74 -27.04 -45.36
N LYS A 292 -13.48 -27.46 -45.55
CA LYS A 292 -12.37 -27.10 -44.65
C LYS A 292 -12.09 -25.59 -44.73
N GLU A 293 -12.13 -24.99 -45.92
CA GLU A 293 -11.92 -23.55 -46.10
C GLU A 293 -13.02 -22.73 -45.40
N GLU A 294 -14.29 -23.14 -45.50
CA GLU A 294 -15.40 -22.51 -44.76
C GLU A 294 -15.23 -22.61 -43.24
N LEU A 295 -14.82 -23.79 -42.75
CA LEU A 295 -14.49 -23.99 -41.34
C LEU A 295 -13.31 -23.10 -40.88
N PHE A 296 -12.29 -22.91 -41.73
CA PHE A 296 -11.20 -21.99 -41.43
C PHE A 296 -11.66 -20.54 -41.41
N LYS A 297 -12.49 -20.10 -42.36
CA LYS A 297 -13.04 -18.73 -42.40
C LYS A 297 -13.89 -18.43 -41.17
N THR A 298 -14.77 -19.36 -40.80
CA THR A 298 -15.62 -19.21 -39.59
C THR A 298 -14.77 -19.19 -38.32
N ARG A 299 -13.76 -20.06 -38.21
CA ARG A 299 -12.82 -20.06 -37.07
C ARG A 299 -12.02 -18.75 -37.00
N MET A 300 -11.55 -18.23 -38.14
CA MET A 300 -10.80 -16.98 -38.19
C MET A 300 -11.67 -15.80 -37.77
N SER A 301 -12.90 -15.71 -38.28
CA SER A 301 -13.86 -14.68 -37.88
C SER A 301 -14.20 -14.76 -36.38
N MET A 302 -14.38 -15.96 -35.84
CA MET A 302 -14.61 -16.15 -34.40
C MET A 302 -13.37 -15.75 -33.57
N SER A 303 -12.17 -16.08 -34.04
CA SER A 303 -10.91 -15.67 -33.43
C SER A 303 -10.75 -14.14 -33.44
N ASP A 304 -11.04 -13.48 -34.56
CA ASP A 304 -10.97 -12.02 -34.68
C ASP A 304 -11.96 -11.32 -33.74
N ASN A 305 -13.19 -11.84 -33.64
CA ASN A 305 -14.18 -11.34 -32.68
C ASN A 305 -13.69 -11.51 -31.23
N MET A 306 -13.14 -12.68 -30.89
CA MET A 306 -12.60 -12.93 -29.56
C MET A 306 -11.40 -12.02 -29.24
N ILE A 307 -10.51 -11.79 -30.20
CA ILE A 307 -9.38 -10.86 -30.05
C ILE A 307 -9.90 -9.43 -29.82
N ASN A 308 -10.92 -9.00 -30.55
CA ASN A 308 -11.53 -7.69 -30.35
C ASN A 308 -12.22 -7.58 -28.98
N ASP A 309 -12.94 -8.60 -28.54
CA ASP A 309 -13.55 -8.64 -27.20
C ASP A 309 -12.48 -8.59 -26.09
N LEU A 310 -11.38 -9.34 -26.25
CA LEU A 310 -10.26 -9.29 -25.31
C LEU A 310 -9.58 -7.92 -25.29
N ARG A 311 -9.40 -7.28 -26.46
CA ARG A 311 -8.87 -5.92 -26.55
C ARG A 311 -9.79 -4.91 -25.87
N ASN A 312 -11.10 -5.03 -26.07
CA ASN A 312 -12.10 -4.17 -25.44
C ASN A 312 -12.12 -4.35 -23.92
N ARG A 313 -12.09 -5.60 -23.43
CA ARG A 313 -11.99 -5.89 -21.99
C ARG A 313 -10.69 -5.38 -21.38
N LEU A 314 -9.57 -5.50 -22.09
CA LEU A 314 -8.29 -4.96 -21.65
C LEU A 314 -8.33 -3.42 -21.59
N ALA A 315 -8.98 -2.76 -22.56
CA ALA A 315 -9.16 -1.32 -22.56
C ALA A 315 -10.06 -0.85 -21.40
N GLN A 316 -11.17 -1.55 -21.14
CA GLN A 316 -12.05 -1.30 -20.00
C GLN A 316 -11.30 -1.47 -18.67
N SER A 317 -10.60 -2.58 -18.49
CA SER A 317 -9.82 -2.84 -17.27
C SER A 317 -8.71 -1.81 -17.06
N ARG A 318 -8.07 -1.31 -18.13
CA ARG A 318 -7.11 -0.20 -18.04
C ARG A 318 -7.78 1.10 -17.60
N HIS A 319 -8.96 1.40 -18.15
CA HIS A 319 -9.70 2.60 -17.79
C HIS A 319 -10.14 2.57 -16.33
N GLU A 320 -10.71 1.44 -15.86
CA GLU A 320 -11.07 1.23 -14.46
C GLU A 320 -9.86 1.37 -13.53
N MET A 321 -8.70 0.82 -13.92
CA MET A 321 -7.46 0.98 -13.15
C MET A 321 -7.02 2.44 -13.08
N GLU A 322 -7.10 3.18 -14.18
CA GLU A 322 -6.75 4.61 -14.22
C GLU A 322 -7.71 5.44 -13.35
N GLU A 323 -9.01 5.14 -13.38
CA GLU A 323 -9.99 5.76 -12.49
C GLU A 323 -9.68 5.47 -11.01
N HIS A 324 -9.35 4.23 -10.66
CA HIS A 324 -8.97 3.87 -9.29
C HIS A 324 -7.68 4.56 -8.84
N VAL A 325 -6.68 4.70 -9.73
CA VAL A 325 -5.44 5.44 -9.43
C VAL A 325 -5.75 6.92 -9.20
N ASN A 326 -6.58 7.54 -10.03
CA ASN A 326 -6.98 8.94 -9.87
C ASN A 326 -7.76 9.15 -8.56
N ALA A 327 -8.73 8.29 -8.25
CA ALA A 327 -9.47 8.35 -6.99
C ALA A 327 -8.55 8.20 -5.76
N ASN A 328 -7.56 7.30 -5.81
CA ASN A 328 -6.57 7.17 -4.74
C ASN A 328 -5.70 8.43 -4.59
N ASN A 329 -5.31 9.06 -5.70
CA ASN A 329 -4.55 10.32 -5.66
C ASN A 329 -5.38 11.45 -5.03
N GLU A 330 -6.67 11.57 -5.38
CA GLU A 330 -7.57 12.54 -4.76
C GLU A 330 -7.74 12.29 -3.26
N ILE A 331 -7.89 11.02 -2.84
CA ILE A 331 -7.98 10.66 -1.41
C ILE A 331 -6.69 11.04 -0.69
N ASN A 332 -5.53 10.77 -1.28
CA ASN A 332 -4.23 11.13 -0.71
C ASN A 332 -4.04 12.64 -0.58
N GLU A 333 -4.48 13.42 -1.57
CA GLU A 333 -4.47 14.89 -1.50
C GLU A 333 -5.39 15.40 -0.39
N ARG A 334 -6.61 14.85 -0.26
CA ARG A 334 -7.51 15.18 0.85
C ARG A 334 -6.91 14.82 2.20
N TYR A 335 -6.33 13.62 2.32
CA TYR A 335 -5.67 13.19 3.55
C TYR A 335 -4.54 14.15 3.94
N ARG A 336 -3.69 14.52 2.97
CA ARG A 336 -2.62 15.49 3.19
C ARG A 336 -3.15 16.86 3.61
N SER A 337 -4.19 17.39 2.95
CA SER A 337 -4.83 18.65 3.33
C SER A 337 -5.36 18.61 4.77
N THR A 338 -6.07 17.52 5.14
CA THR A 338 -6.58 17.38 6.51
C THR A 338 -5.46 17.25 7.55
N LEU A 339 -4.32 16.68 7.17
CA LEU A 339 -3.17 16.55 8.04
C LEU A 339 -2.49 17.93 8.25
N GLU A 340 -2.35 18.72 7.19
CA GLU A 340 -1.89 20.12 7.25
C GLU A 340 -2.84 20.98 8.13
N GLU A 341 -4.16 20.82 7.98
CA GLU A 341 -5.16 21.50 8.83
C GLU A 341 -5.07 21.09 10.31
N LEU A 342 -4.88 19.79 10.58
CA LEU A 342 -4.70 19.28 11.95
C LEU A 342 -3.40 19.78 12.59
N GLU A 343 -2.32 19.89 11.82
CA GLU A 343 -1.06 20.47 12.27
C GLU A 343 -1.24 21.96 12.61
N ALA A 344 -1.92 22.73 11.78
CA ALA A 344 -2.24 24.13 12.05
C ALA A 344 -3.09 24.29 13.33
N CYS A 345 -4.17 23.51 13.47
CA CYS A 345 -4.99 23.52 14.69
C CYS A 345 -4.19 23.13 15.94
N ARG A 346 -3.23 22.22 15.81
CA ARG A 346 -2.35 21.81 16.91
C ARG A 346 -1.40 22.94 17.32
N GLU A 347 -0.86 23.68 16.36
CA GLU A 347 -0.04 24.87 16.62
C GLU A 347 -0.86 25.97 17.31
N GLU A 348 -2.05 26.27 16.81
CA GLU A 348 -2.97 27.24 17.44
C GLU A 348 -3.32 26.85 18.88
N LEU A 349 -3.55 25.56 19.14
CA LEU A 349 -3.82 25.07 20.50
C LEU A 349 -2.59 25.23 21.41
N LYS A 350 -1.38 25.01 20.88
CA LYS A 350 -0.14 25.25 21.62
C LYS A 350 0.02 26.74 21.96
N GLU A 351 -0.19 27.64 21.00
CA GLU A 351 -0.15 29.09 21.24
C GLU A 351 -1.20 29.52 22.27
N ALA A 352 -2.42 28.97 22.20
CA ALA A 352 -3.46 29.23 23.18
C ALA A 352 -3.08 28.77 24.60
N ASN A 353 -2.42 27.61 24.72
CA ASN A 353 -1.91 27.12 26.00
C ASN A 353 -0.78 28.01 26.55
N ASP A 354 0.17 28.41 25.71
CA ASP A 354 1.26 29.31 26.10
C ASP A 354 0.70 30.68 26.56
N ASN A 355 -0.32 31.19 25.86
CA ASN A 355 -1.03 32.41 26.26
C ASN A 355 -1.78 32.25 27.59
N LEU A 356 -2.34 31.06 27.85
CA LEU A 356 -3.04 30.76 29.11
C LEU A 356 -2.04 30.69 30.28
N GLU A 357 -0.85 30.15 30.06
CA GLU A 357 0.24 30.16 31.04
C GLU A 357 0.67 31.61 31.37
N ILE A 358 0.86 32.45 30.36
CA ILE A 358 1.16 33.88 30.56
C ILE A 358 0.02 34.58 31.32
N ALA A 359 -1.23 34.26 31.00
CA ALA A 359 -2.38 34.83 31.69
C ALA A 359 -2.42 34.41 33.17
N ALA A 360 -2.06 33.17 33.49
CA ALA A 360 -1.93 32.69 34.86
C ALA A 360 -0.82 33.44 35.62
N ASP A 361 0.36 33.64 35.01
CA ASP A 361 1.45 34.43 35.58
C ASP A 361 1.05 35.89 35.85
N VAL A 362 0.29 36.50 34.93
CA VAL A 362 -0.24 37.86 35.09
C VAL A 362 -1.25 37.90 36.23
N GLN A 363 -2.11 36.90 36.35
CA GLN A 363 -3.08 36.78 37.44
C GLN A 363 -2.36 36.69 38.79
N ASP A 364 -1.34 35.85 38.92
CA ASP A 364 -0.51 35.75 40.14
C ASP A 364 0.14 37.09 40.51
N LYS A 365 0.65 37.83 39.52
CA LYS A 365 1.21 39.17 39.74
C LYS A 365 0.16 40.19 40.17
N ILE A 366 -1.05 40.11 39.62
CA ILE A 366 -2.18 40.96 40.03
C ILE A 366 -2.53 40.67 41.50
N GLU A 367 -2.66 39.39 41.88
CA GLU A 367 -2.93 38.99 43.26
C GLU A 367 -1.84 39.50 44.22
N GLN A 368 -0.56 39.39 43.84
CA GLN A 368 0.53 39.99 44.61
C GLN A 368 0.39 41.51 44.75
N CYS A 369 0.03 42.21 43.69
CA CYS A 369 -0.20 43.66 43.74
C CYS A 369 -1.38 44.02 44.64
N GLU A 370 -2.48 43.27 44.59
CA GLU A 370 -3.63 43.45 45.47
C GLU A 370 -3.26 43.26 46.95
N THR A 371 -2.46 42.25 47.29
CA THR A 371 -1.98 42.08 48.67
C THR A 371 -1.12 43.25 49.14
N ILE A 372 -0.27 43.81 48.27
CA ILE A 372 0.54 44.99 48.58
C ILE A 372 -0.34 46.23 48.76
N ILE A 373 -1.34 46.41 47.89
CA ILE A 373 -2.32 47.51 47.99
C ILE A 373 -3.06 47.41 49.31
N ASN A 374 -3.54 46.23 49.71
CA ASN A 374 -4.24 46.02 50.98
C ASN A 374 -3.36 46.37 52.17
N LYS A 375 -2.10 45.90 52.21
CA LYS A 375 -1.13 46.27 53.25
C LYS A 375 -0.85 47.77 53.30
N ARG A 376 -0.73 48.44 52.15
CA ARG A 376 -0.54 49.90 52.08
C ARG A 376 -1.78 50.64 52.57
N ASN A 377 -2.98 50.19 52.21
CA ASN A 377 -4.24 50.77 52.68
C ASN A 377 -4.41 50.63 54.19
N GLU A 378 -4.06 49.48 54.76
CA GLU A 378 -4.02 49.27 56.22
C GLU A 378 -3.02 50.23 56.89
N ARG A 379 -1.82 50.38 56.33
CA ARG A 379 -0.82 51.32 56.88
C ARG A 379 -1.28 52.76 56.79
N ILE A 380 -1.90 53.16 55.68
CA ILE A 380 -2.49 54.50 55.50
C ILE A 380 -3.59 54.73 56.53
N SER A 381 -4.45 53.73 56.76
CA SER A 381 -5.50 53.80 57.79
C SER A 381 -4.92 53.98 59.19
N ALA A 382 -3.90 53.18 59.55
CA ALA A 382 -3.21 53.28 60.83
C ALA A 382 -2.54 54.64 61.04
N LEU A 383 -1.82 55.15 60.02
CA LEU A 383 -1.19 56.48 60.07
C LEU A 383 -2.22 57.61 60.16
N LYS A 384 -3.38 57.47 59.52
CA LYS A 384 -4.48 58.44 59.67
C LYS A 384 -5.03 58.47 61.09
N ALA A 385 -5.25 57.30 61.70
CA ALA A 385 -5.71 57.19 63.09
C ALA A 385 -4.67 57.76 64.08
N GLU A 386 -3.38 57.50 63.85
CA GLU A 386 -2.29 58.08 64.65
C GLU A 386 -2.26 59.61 64.51
N LYS A 387 -2.37 60.13 63.28
CA LYS A 387 -2.44 61.57 63.02
C LYS A 387 -3.63 62.21 63.75
N GLU A 388 -4.80 61.57 63.71
CA GLU A 388 -6.02 62.04 64.40
C GLU A 388 -5.82 62.07 65.92
N SER A 389 -5.23 61.03 66.50
CA SER A 389 -4.88 60.99 67.92
C SER A 389 -3.88 62.10 68.31
N MET A 390 -2.88 62.35 67.48
CA MET A 390 -1.91 63.42 67.71
C MET A 390 -2.56 64.81 67.59
N THR A 391 -3.48 65.02 66.65
CA THR A 391 -4.25 66.27 66.56
C THR A 391 -5.15 66.47 67.77
N ASP A 392 -5.79 65.43 68.27
CA ASP A 392 -6.58 65.48 69.50
C ASP A 392 -5.71 65.82 70.72
N GLN A 393 -4.50 65.26 70.78
CA GLN A 393 -3.54 65.57 71.85
C GLN A 393 -3.06 67.02 71.78
N ILE A 394 -2.76 67.54 70.58
CA ILE A 394 -2.41 68.96 70.38
C ILE A 394 -3.57 69.84 70.84
N ALA A 395 -4.81 69.54 70.43
CA ALA A 395 -5.99 70.32 70.84
C ALA A 395 -6.19 70.33 72.36
N ARG A 396 -5.92 69.20 73.05
CA ARG A 396 -5.93 69.13 74.52
C ARG A 396 -4.85 70.01 75.14
N LEU A 397 -3.60 69.89 74.68
CA LEU A 397 -2.48 70.69 75.17
C LEU A 397 -2.67 72.19 74.89
N GLU A 398 -3.26 72.56 73.75
CA GLU A 398 -3.62 73.94 73.44
C GLU A 398 -4.69 74.47 74.40
N LYS A 399 -5.73 73.68 74.70
CA LYS A 399 -6.75 74.04 75.69
C LYS A 399 -6.14 74.19 77.09
N GLU A 400 -5.26 73.27 77.48
CA GLU A 400 -4.52 73.38 78.75
C GLU A 400 -3.66 74.66 78.77
N ASN A 401 -2.90 74.95 77.71
CA ASN A 401 -2.14 76.18 77.59
C ASN A 401 -3.02 77.44 77.67
N GLU A 402 -4.19 77.46 77.04
CA GLU A 402 -5.14 78.57 77.15
C GLU A 402 -5.70 78.71 78.59
N THR A 403 -6.01 77.59 79.26
CA THR A 403 -6.40 77.63 80.68
C THR A 403 -5.28 78.13 81.58
N LEU A 404 -4.02 77.75 81.31
CA LEU A 404 -2.85 78.23 82.03
C LEU A 404 -2.62 79.72 81.76
N LYS A 405 -2.72 80.18 80.51
CA LYS A 405 -2.62 81.60 80.15
C LYS A 405 -3.68 82.42 80.88
N THR A 406 -4.96 82.05 80.80
CA THR A 406 -6.05 82.75 81.50
C THR A 406 -5.87 82.74 83.02
N THR A 407 -5.33 81.66 83.59
CA THR A 407 -5.00 81.58 85.02
C THR A 407 -3.84 82.51 85.38
N ILE A 408 -2.81 82.59 84.54
CA ILE A 408 -1.69 83.53 84.70
C ILE A 408 -2.16 84.97 84.58
N GLU A 409 -2.99 85.28 83.57
CA GLU A 409 -3.62 86.60 83.40
C GLU A 409 -4.47 86.97 84.61
N ARG A 410 -5.30 86.05 85.12
CA ARG A 410 -6.07 86.25 86.35
C ARG A 410 -5.16 86.53 87.54
N ASN A 411 -4.11 85.72 87.75
CA ASN A 411 -3.16 85.94 88.85
C ASN A 411 -2.41 87.27 88.71
N LEU A 412 -2.04 87.66 87.48
CA LEU A 412 -1.43 88.96 87.19
C LEU A 412 -2.39 90.10 87.52
N HIS A 413 -3.66 89.99 87.13
CA HIS A 413 -4.69 90.97 87.47
C HIS A 413 -4.94 91.07 88.98
N GLU A 414 -5.07 89.94 89.67
CA GLU A 414 -5.20 89.90 91.14
C GLU A 414 -3.97 90.48 91.82
N ARG A 415 -2.76 90.13 91.36
CA ARG A 415 -1.53 90.69 91.89
C ARG A 415 -1.43 92.19 91.63
N ALA A 416 -1.76 92.66 90.43
CA ALA A 416 -1.81 94.08 90.10
C ALA A 416 -2.85 94.81 90.96
N ALA A 417 -4.03 94.24 91.18
CA ALA A 417 -5.05 94.79 92.06
C ALA A 417 -4.55 94.88 93.51
N SER A 418 -4.00 93.80 94.05
CA SER A 418 -3.39 93.80 95.39
C SER A 418 -2.23 94.78 95.50
N GLU A 419 -1.43 94.96 94.44
CA GLU A 419 -0.36 95.95 94.41
C GLU A 419 -0.92 97.37 94.39
N THR A 420 -2.00 97.64 93.67
CA THR A 420 -2.68 98.95 93.71
C THR A 420 -3.33 99.21 95.07
N GLU A 421 -3.93 98.21 95.70
CA GLU A 421 -4.47 98.31 97.06
C GLU A 421 -3.34 98.62 98.06
N LEU A 422 -2.23 97.89 97.99
CA LEU A 422 -1.05 98.16 98.82
C LEU A 422 -0.45 99.54 98.54
N ARG A 423 -0.44 100.01 97.29
CA ARG A 423 0.02 101.37 96.95
C ARG A 423 -0.92 102.44 97.52
N ASN A 424 -2.23 102.24 97.45
CA ASN A 424 -3.22 103.14 98.06
C ASN A 424 -3.10 103.13 99.60
N GLU A 425 -2.89 101.95 100.20
CA GLU A 425 -2.63 101.81 101.64
C GLU A 425 -1.30 102.48 102.04
N ILE A 426 -0.25 102.35 101.23
CA ILE A 426 1.01 103.07 101.44
C ILE A 426 0.80 104.58 101.27
N GLU A 427 -0.04 105.03 100.34
CA GLU A 427 -0.34 106.45 100.15
C GLU A 427 -1.15 107.03 101.30
N THR A 428 -2.10 106.27 101.86
CA THR A 428 -2.84 106.66 103.06
C THR A 428 -1.94 106.63 104.31
N LEU A 429 -1.10 105.61 104.47
CA LEU A 429 -0.09 105.56 105.53
C LEU A 429 0.98 106.64 105.39
N LYS A 430 1.34 107.06 104.16
CA LYS A 430 2.19 108.22 103.91
C LYS A 430 1.49 109.53 104.25
N ARG A 431 0.20 109.69 103.91
CA ARG A 431 -0.59 110.86 104.34
C ARG A 431 -0.72 110.95 105.86
N VAL A 432 -0.87 109.81 106.55
CA VAL A 432 -0.90 109.74 108.02
C VAL A 432 0.51 109.95 108.63
N SER A 433 1.55 109.51 107.93
CA SER A 433 2.95 109.71 108.32
C SER A 433 3.47 111.13 108.04
N GLU A 434 2.88 111.89 107.13
CA GLU A 434 3.29 113.26 106.78
C GLU A 434 2.78 114.32 107.78
N GLU A 435 1.93 113.95 108.74
CA GLU A 435 1.45 114.82 109.84
C GLU A 435 2.18 114.61 111.20
N ALA A 436 3.22 113.76 111.27
CA ALA A 436 3.99 113.57 112.52
C ALA A 436 5.51 113.45 112.31
N ALA A 437 6.16 114.61 112.41
CA ALA A 437 7.49 114.85 112.98
C ALA A 437 8.78 114.47 112.20
N ALA A 438 9.67 115.46 112.20
CA ALA A 438 11.03 115.45 111.69
C ALA A 438 12.07 114.94 112.73
N THR A 439 13.28 114.62 112.21
CA THR A 439 14.63 114.48 112.84
C THR A 439 15.21 113.08 113.15
N THR A 440 16.10 112.60 112.23
CA THR A 440 17.49 112.00 112.36
C THR A 440 17.88 110.99 113.49
N PRO A 441 19.03 110.25 113.44
CA PRO A 441 19.77 109.53 112.36
C PRO A 441 20.40 108.13 112.77
N VAL A 442 21.19 107.49 111.87
CA VAL A 442 22.32 106.52 112.05
C VAL A 442 22.09 104.98 112.20
N ASN A 443 22.51 104.26 111.11
CA ASN A 443 23.35 103.02 110.99
C ASN A 443 22.85 101.62 111.46
N ASP A 444 22.81 100.61 110.56
CA ASP A 444 23.90 99.61 110.35
C ASP A 444 23.60 98.54 109.26
N LYS A 445 24.64 98.27 108.44
CA LYS A 445 25.08 97.00 107.81
C LYS A 445 24.27 96.17 106.79
N THR A 446 24.75 96.30 105.54
CA THR A 446 25.32 95.22 104.67
C THR A 446 24.44 94.08 104.11
N ARG A 447 24.37 93.94 102.76
CA ARG A 447 25.20 93.00 101.95
C ARG A 447 24.79 92.93 100.45
N ARG A 448 25.74 93.41 99.63
CA ARG A 448 26.32 92.80 98.40
C ARG A 448 25.47 92.52 97.15
N ARG A 449 25.66 93.43 96.18
CA ARG A 449 25.77 93.22 94.72
C ARG A 449 26.73 92.07 94.36
N LYS A 450 26.50 91.42 93.20
CA LYS A 450 27.56 91.01 92.24
C LYS A 450 27.00 91.00 90.80
N LYS A 451 27.90 91.35 89.87
CA LYS A 451 27.72 91.70 88.45
C LYS A 451 27.87 90.48 87.51
N ALA A 452 27.48 90.72 86.26
CA ALA A 452 27.62 89.94 85.01
C ALA A 452 28.93 89.16 84.77
N PRO A 453 28.96 88.34 83.70
CA PRO A 453 29.78 88.74 82.55
C PRO A 453 29.13 88.51 81.17
N LYS A 454 29.73 89.19 80.18
CA LYS A 454 29.57 89.03 78.72
C LYS A 454 30.55 87.96 78.22
N ILE A 455 30.19 87.16 77.22
CA ILE A 455 31.12 86.61 76.21
C ILE A 455 30.42 86.64 74.83
N SER A 456 31.26 86.95 73.85
CA SER A 456 31.07 87.29 72.44
C SER A 456 30.99 86.07 71.49
N ALA A 457 30.89 86.36 70.18
CA ALA A 457 30.99 85.49 68.98
C ALA A 457 29.64 84.87 68.57
N ILE A 458 28.98 85.17 67.44
CA ILE A 458 29.42 85.24 66.03
C ILE A 458 30.44 84.17 65.70
N ASP A 459 29.97 83.05 65.15
CA ASP A 459 30.72 82.33 64.12
C ASP A 459 29.77 81.91 62.99
N GLU A 460 30.04 82.48 61.81
CA GLU A 460 29.61 81.99 60.52
C GLU A 460 30.65 80.96 60.08
N SER A 461 30.30 79.68 60.13
CA SER A 461 30.94 78.67 59.29
C SER A 461 29.82 77.85 58.66
N LEU A 462 29.41 78.22 57.45
CA LEU A 462 29.83 77.53 56.23
C LEU A 462 29.54 76.04 56.29
N ASN A 463 28.65 75.64 55.38
CA ASN A 463 28.60 74.37 54.65
C ASN A 463 28.93 73.13 55.46
N ASP A 464 27.96 72.22 55.57
CA ASP A 464 28.19 70.94 54.92
C ASP A 464 26.89 70.27 54.49
N THR A 465 26.87 70.02 53.19
CA THR A 465 25.81 69.35 52.44
C THR A 465 26.11 67.86 52.54
N GLU A 466 25.90 67.27 53.71
CA GLU A 466 26.13 65.84 53.95
C GLU A 466 24.82 65.08 54.12
N TRP A 467 24.04 64.99 53.04
CA TRP A 467 22.88 64.07 52.98
C TRP A 467 22.91 63.13 51.76
N LEU A 468 23.93 63.19 50.92
CA LEU A 468 24.09 62.32 49.76
C LEU A 468 25.55 61.91 49.64
N ILE A 469 25.90 60.76 50.20
CA ILE A 469 26.84 59.73 49.70
C ILE A 469 27.03 58.70 50.82
N ALA A 470 26.73 57.44 50.55
CA ALA A 470 27.28 56.33 51.30
C ALA A 470 28.64 55.97 50.68
N THR A 471 29.74 56.23 51.39
CA THR A 471 31.06 55.69 51.05
C THR A 471 31.23 54.30 51.69
N PRO A 472 31.64 53.28 50.92
CA PRO A 472 31.93 51.93 51.40
C PRO A 472 33.34 51.82 52.01
N PRO A 473 33.65 50.76 52.79
CA PRO A 473 34.91 50.67 53.52
C PRO A 473 36.11 50.28 52.65
N GLU A 474 37.28 50.71 53.13
CA GLU A 474 38.56 50.84 52.44
C GLU A 474 39.37 49.53 52.45
N GLY A 475 39.84 49.10 51.27
CA GLY A 475 40.59 47.84 51.06
C GLY A 475 40.81 47.48 49.59
N VAL A 476 41.07 48.51 48.77
CA VAL A 476 41.30 48.54 47.31
C VAL A 476 42.03 47.32 46.75
N VAL A 477 41.66 46.85 45.55
CA VAL A 477 42.36 47.17 44.27
C VAL A 477 41.40 46.95 43.09
N ALA A 478 41.11 48.03 42.36
CA ALA A 478 40.54 47.96 41.01
C ALA A 478 41.67 47.68 39.99
N LYS A 479 41.49 46.67 39.14
CA LYS A 479 42.29 46.48 37.93
C LYS A 479 41.36 46.23 36.74
N ALA A 480 41.47 47.11 35.76
CA ALA A 480 40.85 46.98 34.46
C ALA A 480 41.43 45.81 33.65
N THR A 481 40.70 45.43 32.60
CA THR A 481 40.98 44.49 31.51
C THR A 481 40.60 43.02 31.75
N GLY A 482 39.66 42.54 30.93
CA GLY A 482 39.29 41.12 30.84
C GLY A 482 37.88 40.95 30.30
N VAL A 483 37.78 40.76 28.98
CA VAL A 483 36.57 40.33 28.27
C VAL A 483 36.05 39.02 28.88
N SER A 484 34.82 39.01 29.36
CA SER A 484 34.05 37.79 29.61
C SER A 484 32.58 38.06 29.29
N SER A 485 32.07 37.21 28.41
CA SER A 485 30.78 37.24 27.72
C SER A 485 29.57 37.42 28.62
N ASP A 486 28.78 38.44 28.32
CA ASP A 486 27.39 38.56 28.74
C ASP A 486 26.58 37.45 28.06
N SER A 487 25.97 36.57 28.85
CA SER A 487 25.23 35.39 28.40
C SER A 487 23.73 35.53 28.67
N ASP A 488 23.24 36.76 28.77
CA ASP A 488 21.83 37.06 29.11
C ASP A 488 21.11 37.94 28.07
N PHE A 489 21.60 37.95 26.82
CA PHE A 489 20.89 38.52 25.67
C PHE A 489 20.65 37.44 24.62
N GLY A 490 19.38 37.05 24.44
CA GLY A 490 18.93 35.89 23.68
C GLY A 490 19.03 35.98 22.16
N TYR A 491 20.24 36.14 21.62
CA TYR A 491 20.51 35.91 20.20
C TYR A 491 21.57 34.81 20.03
N GLN A 492 21.15 33.65 19.51
CA GLN A 492 22.06 32.62 19.02
C GLN A 492 21.97 32.60 17.49
N GLU A 493 23.06 32.95 16.81
CA GLU A 493 23.15 32.85 15.34
C GLU A 493 23.00 31.37 14.93
N PRO A 494 22.08 31.02 14.01
CA PRO A 494 21.93 29.63 13.58
C PRO A 494 23.20 29.11 12.92
N GLN A 495 23.56 27.86 13.24
CA GLN A 495 24.70 27.19 12.61
C GLN A 495 24.54 27.17 11.08
N ARG A 496 25.46 27.82 10.37
CA ARG A 496 25.59 27.67 8.92
C ARG A 496 25.98 26.21 8.64
N LYS A 497 25.07 25.44 8.04
CA LYS A 497 25.37 24.09 7.54
C LYS A 497 26.52 24.19 6.54
N SER A 498 27.61 23.46 6.77
CA SER A 498 28.60 23.18 5.74
C SER A 498 27.90 22.50 4.56
N ALA A 499 28.21 22.92 3.34
CA ALA A 499 27.70 22.27 2.14
C ALA A 499 28.06 20.76 2.18
N PRO A 500 27.13 19.85 1.86
CA PRO A 500 27.48 18.45 1.65
C PRO A 500 28.31 18.35 0.36
N ASP A 501 29.57 17.93 0.50
CA ASP A 501 30.40 17.49 -0.63
C ASP A 501 29.80 16.20 -1.18
N ASN A 502 28.81 16.34 -2.06
CA ASN A 502 28.23 15.21 -2.79
C ASN A 502 28.99 15.06 -4.11
N SER A 503 29.92 14.11 -4.16
CA SER A 503 30.68 13.75 -5.35
C SER A 503 29.81 13.25 -6.52
N ALA A 504 28.50 13.05 -6.31
CA ALA A 504 27.56 12.66 -7.34
C ALA A 504 27.09 13.81 -8.25
N GLN A 505 27.31 15.09 -7.90
CA GLN A 505 26.92 16.22 -8.76
C GLN A 505 27.92 16.58 -9.87
N MET A 506 29.06 15.89 -9.93
CA MET A 506 30.04 16.02 -11.02
C MET A 506 29.80 15.03 -12.17
N SER A 507 28.72 14.24 -12.14
CA SER A 507 28.41 13.18 -13.12
C SER A 507 27.28 13.54 -14.09
N LEU A 508 27.02 14.84 -14.31
CA LEU A 508 26.13 15.30 -15.37
C LEU A 508 26.88 16.27 -16.30
N PHE A 509 27.92 15.74 -16.94
CA PHE A 509 28.40 16.14 -18.27
C PHE A 509 28.91 14.90 -19.01
#